data_AF-A0AAN7GLM5-F1
#
_entry.id   AF-A0AAN7GLM5-F1
#
_cell.length_a   1.000
_cell.length_b   1.000
_cell.length_c   1.000
_cell.angle_alpha   90.00
_cell.angle_beta   90.00
_cell.angle_gamma   90.00
#
_symmetry.space_group_name_H-M   'P 1'
#
loop_
_entity.id
_entity.type
_entity.pdbx_description
1 polymer ?
#
loop_
_entity_poly.entity_id
_entity_poly.type
_entity_poly.pdbx_seq_one_letter_code
_entity_poly.pdbx_strand_id
1 'polypeptide(L)'
;MDAGNLLKPMLGRGELCCIGATTLNEYRKYIEKDPRFQQVFCCQPYVEDTISILRGLSERYELHHGVKISDSALVSSAVLADRYITECFLPDKAIDLVDEAAAKLKMEITSKPTELDEFDRAVLKLEMEKLSLKNDTDKVSKERLNNLENDLSSLKQTQKELTEQWDHEKVVLMTHIRSIKEEIDRVNLEMEAAEREYNLNRAAELKYGTLMSLQLQLEEAEKNLAEFRKSGKCLFREEVTDLDIAENVSKWTGIPLSNLQQSERDKLVLLEQVLHGRVVGQDIAVKSVADAIRRS
;
A
#
# COMPACT_ATOMS: atom_id res chain seq x y z
N MET A 1 -11.16 -40.66 -17.53
CA MET A 1 -11.72 -40.02 -18.74
C MET A 1 -11.16 -38.61 -18.79
N ASP A 2 -10.38 -38.27 -19.81
CA ASP A 2 -9.88 -36.90 -19.98
C ASP A 2 -11.02 -35.97 -20.40
N ALA A 3 -11.28 -34.93 -19.60
CA ALA A 3 -12.29 -33.92 -19.90
C ALA A 3 -12.10 -33.27 -21.28
N GLY A 4 -10.85 -33.21 -21.78
CA GLY A 4 -10.53 -32.72 -23.12
C GLY A 4 -11.23 -33.49 -24.25
N ASN A 5 -11.42 -34.81 -24.13
CA ASN A 5 -12.10 -35.60 -25.16
C ASN A 5 -13.62 -35.41 -25.15
N LEU A 6 -14.20 -34.95 -24.04
CA LEU A 6 -15.62 -34.60 -23.94
C LEU A 6 -15.91 -33.23 -24.58
N LEU A 7 -14.99 -32.27 -24.46
CA LEU A 7 -15.16 -30.91 -24.99
C LEU A 7 -14.91 -30.81 -26.49
N LYS A 8 -13.99 -31.60 -27.04
CA LYS A 8 -13.63 -31.61 -28.48
C LYS A 8 -14.83 -31.68 -29.43
N PRO A 9 -15.83 -32.58 -29.28
CA PRO A 9 -16.97 -32.64 -30.20
C PRO A 9 -17.87 -31.39 -30.12
N MET A 10 -18.10 -30.83 -28.92
CA MET A 10 -18.92 -29.61 -28.76
C MET A 10 -18.25 -28.38 -29.36
N LEU A 11 -16.93 -28.27 -29.21
CA LEU A 11 -16.12 -27.21 -29.81
C LEU A 11 -16.11 -27.28 -31.35
N GLY A 12 -16.08 -28.50 -31.92
CA GLY A 12 -16.10 -28.70 -33.38
C GLY A 12 -17.44 -28.33 -34.02
N ARG A 13 -18.55 -28.46 -33.27
CA ARG A 13 -19.91 -28.08 -33.73
C ARG A 13 -20.23 -26.60 -33.50
N GLY A 14 -19.39 -25.86 -32.78
CA GLY A 14 -19.64 -24.45 -32.42
C GLY A 14 -20.72 -24.26 -31.36
N GLU A 15 -21.11 -25.32 -30.63
CA GLU A 15 -22.09 -25.25 -29.55
C GLU A 15 -21.53 -24.59 -28.28
N LEU A 16 -20.20 -24.56 -28.15
CA LEU A 16 -19.49 -24.02 -26.99
C LEU A 16 -18.54 -22.91 -27.42
N CYS A 17 -18.78 -21.69 -26.91
CA CYS A 17 -17.81 -20.60 -26.94
C CYS A 17 -16.97 -20.67 -25.66
N CYS A 18 -15.65 -20.77 -25.78
CA CYS A 18 -14.75 -20.81 -24.64
C CYS A 18 -13.54 -19.89 -24.85
N ILE A 19 -13.07 -19.30 -23.76
CA ILE A 19 -11.79 -18.59 -23.69
C ILE A 19 -10.92 -19.39 -22.73
N GLY A 20 -9.78 -19.87 -23.23
CA GLY A 20 -8.78 -20.59 -22.43
C GLY A 20 -7.60 -19.69 -22.11
N ALA A 21 -7.04 -19.84 -20.91
CA ALA A 21 -5.80 -19.21 -20.49
C ALA A 21 -4.79 -20.28 -20.08
N THR A 22 -3.57 -20.21 -20.60
CA THR A 22 -2.48 -21.16 -20.32
C THR A 22 -1.13 -20.50 -20.62
N THR A 23 -0.03 -21.09 -20.15
CA THR A 23 1.31 -20.62 -20.47
C THR A 23 1.72 -21.03 -21.89
N LEU A 24 2.66 -20.30 -22.49
CA LEU A 24 3.18 -20.61 -23.82
C LEU A 24 3.77 -22.04 -23.90
N ASN A 25 4.40 -22.49 -22.82
CA ASN A 25 5.02 -23.81 -22.73
C ASN A 25 3.98 -24.94 -22.73
N GLU A 26 2.88 -24.76 -22.02
CA GLU A 26 1.77 -25.72 -22.00
C GLU A 26 0.98 -25.70 -23.31
N TYR A 27 0.74 -24.52 -23.87
CA TYR A 27 0.11 -24.38 -25.18
C TYR A 27 0.85 -25.18 -26.26
N ARG A 28 2.18 -25.03 -26.33
CA ARG A 28 3.02 -25.79 -27.28
C ARG A 28 2.97 -27.31 -27.06
N LYS A 29 2.89 -27.76 -25.81
CA LYS A 29 2.86 -29.19 -25.48
C LYS A 29 1.52 -29.84 -25.82
N TYR A 30 0.41 -29.17 -25.50
CA TYR A 30 -0.91 -29.81 -25.46
C TYR A 30 -1.90 -29.30 -26.51
N ILE A 31 -1.78 -28.05 -26.98
CA ILE A 31 -2.84 -27.37 -27.76
C ILE A 31 -2.39 -26.97 -29.16
N GLU A 32 -1.10 -26.68 -29.38
CA GLU A 32 -0.57 -26.18 -30.67
C GLU A 32 -0.92 -27.04 -31.89
N LYS A 33 -1.13 -28.35 -31.68
CA LYS A 33 -1.53 -29.29 -32.74
C LYS A 33 -3.01 -29.24 -33.09
N ASP A 34 -3.86 -28.67 -32.24
CA ASP A 34 -5.31 -28.58 -32.46
C ASP A 34 -5.67 -27.26 -33.17
N PRO A 35 -6.13 -27.28 -34.45
CA PRO A 35 -6.33 -26.08 -35.29
C PRO A 35 -7.57 -25.25 -34.93
N ARG A 36 -8.24 -25.55 -33.81
CA ARG A 36 -9.52 -24.95 -33.41
C ARG A 36 -9.36 -23.70 -32.55
N PHE A 37 -8.19 -23.53 -31.93
CA PHE A 37 -7.91 -22.40 -31.05
C PHE A 37 -7.11 -21.34 -31.79
N GLN A 38 -7.58 -20.10 -31.73
CA GLN A 38 -6.79 -18.95 -32.15
C GLN A 38 -5.93 -18.50 -30.97
N GLN A 39 -4.61 -18.43 -31.17
CA GLN A 39 -3.72 -17.88 -30.15
C GLN A 39 -3.88 -16.36 -30.08
N VAL A 40 -4.15 -15.86 -28.87
CA VAL A 40 -4.01 -14.45 -28.50
C VAL A 40 -2.88 -14.38 -27.49
N PHE A 41 -1.77 -13.74 -27.85
CA PHE A 41 -0.60 -13.64 -26.98
C PHE A 41 -0.69 -12.39 -26.12
N CYS A 42 -0.77 -12.59 -24.80
CA CYS A 42 -0.74 -11.53 -23.81
C CYS A 42 0.65 -11.44 -23.19
N CYS A 43 1.41 -10.42 -23.58
CA CYS A 43 2.72 -10.14 -22.99
C CYS A 43 2.58 -9.51 -21.60
N GLN A 44 3.67 -9.58 -20.83
CA GLN A 44 3.85 -8.71 -19.67
C GLN A 44 3.84 -7.23 -20.12
N PRO A 45 3.12 -6.33 -19.42
CA PRO A 45 3.14 -4.91 -19.69
C PRO A 45 4.52 -4.29 -19.39
N TYR A 46 4.82 -3.19 -20.07
CA TYR A 46 5.99 -2.38 -19.70
C TYR A 46 5.77 -1.66 -18.38
N VAL A 47 6.84 -1.10 -17.82
CA VAL A 47 6.78 -0.34 -16.55
C VAL A 47 5.79 0.82 -16.65
N GLU A 48 5.81 1.59 -17.74
CA GLU A 48 4.89 2.72 -17.96
C GLU A 48 3.42 2.29 -18.07
N ASP A 49 3.15 1.18 -18.75
CA ASP A 49 1.82 0.60 -18.84
C ASP A 49 1.35 0.12 -17.47
N THR A 50 2.25 -0.48 -16.69
CA THR A 50 1.94 -0.94 -15.33
C THR A 50 1.60 0.22 -14.40
N ILE A 51 2.33 1.35 -14.50
CA ILE A 51 1.99 2.57 -13.75
C ILE A 51 0.58 3.04 -14.10
N SER A 52 0.21 2.99 -15.39
CA SER A 52 -1.13 3.38 -15.85
C SER A 52 -2.22 2.43 -15.32
N ILE A 53 -1.95 1.11 -15.31
CA ILE A 53 -2.82 0.10 -14.69
C ILE A 53 -2.98 0.38 -13.20
N LEU A 54 -1.88 0.62 -12.48
CA LEU A 54 -1.89 0.90 -11.05
C LEU A 54 -2.67 2.19 -10.73
N ARG A 55 -2.53 3.25 -11.53
CA ARG A 55 -3.33 4.48 -11.38
C ARG A 55 -4.83 4.20 -11.54
N GLY A 56 -5.22 3.40 -12.52
CA GLY A 56 -6.63 3.01 -12.71
C GLY A 56 -7.17 2.11 -11.59
N LEU A 57 -6.32 1.32 -10.94
CA LEU A 57 -6.70 0.48 -9.81
C LEU A 57 -6.63 1.20 -8.46
N SER A 58 -5.86 2.30 -8.37
CA SER A 58 -5.54 2.99 -7.12
C SER A 58 -6.79 3.34 -6.31
N GLU A 59 -7.80 3.95 -6.93
CA GLU A 59 -9.06 4.35 -6.29
C GLU A 59 -9.75 3.18 -5.57
N ARG A 60 -9.76 1.99 -6.19
CA ARG A 60 -10.37 0.79 -5.60
C ARG A 60 -9.59 0.27 -4.40
N TYR A 61 -8.25 0.27 -4.48
CA TYR A 61 -7.40 -0.16 -3.36
C TYR A 61 -7.45 0.85 -2.20
N GLU A 62 -7.45 2.15 -2.51
CA GLU A 62 -7.62 3.20 -1.51
C GLU A 62 -8.92 3.03 -0.73
N LEU A 63 -10.04 2.73 -1.41
CA LEU A 63 -11.32 2.51 -0.76
C LEU A 63 -11.33 1.22 0.07
N HIS A 64 -10.80 0.12 -0.48
CA HIS A 64 -10.76 -1.17 0.21
C HIS A 64 -9.93 -1.12 1.50
N HIS A 65 -8.80 -0.43 1.47
CA HIS A 65 -7.90 -0.31 2.61
C HIS A 65 -8.21 0.90 3.51
N GLY A 66 -8.88 1.92 2.99
CA GLY A 66 -9.14 3.17 3.70
C GLY A 66 -7.87 4.02 3.87
N VAL A 67 -6.96 3.96 2.89
CA VAL A 67 -5.69 4.70 2.86
C VAL A 67 -5.57 5.46 1.54
N LYS A 68 -4.76 6.53 1.51
CA LYS A 68 -4.37 7.20 0.27
C LYS A 68 -3.10 6.58 -0.28
N ILE A 69 -2.94 6.51 -1.59
CA ILE A 69 -1.74 5.98 -2.24
C ILE A 69 -1.11 7.09 -3.08
N SER A 70 0.11 7.47 -2.75
CA SER A 70 0.83 8.50 -3.50
C SER A 70 1.17 8.03 -4.91
N ASP A 71 1.16 8.93 -5.90
CA ASP A 71 1.59 8.59 -7.27
C ASP A 71 3.06 8.13 -7.29
N SER A 72 3.90 8.72 -6.42
CA SER A 72 5.28 8.27 -6.21
C SER A 72 5.38 6.81 -5.76
N ALA A 73 4.46 6.33 -4.91
CA ALA A 73 4.43 4.93 -4.49
C ALA A 73 4.08 4.01 -5.66
N LEU A 74 3.13 4.40 -6.52
CA LEU A 74 2.77 3.61 -7.71
C LEU A 74 3.95 3.48 -8.68
N VAL A 75 4.65 4.59 -8.94
CA VAL A 75 5.85 4.60 -9.78
C VAL A 75 6.96 3.75 -9.16
N SER A 76 7.23 3.95 -7.86
CA SER A 76 8.24 3.17 -7.13
C SER A 76 7.92 1.68 -7.16
N SER A 77 6.66 1.30 -6.98
CA SER A 77 6.22 -0.10 -7.04
C SER A 77 6.54 -0.74 -8.38
N ALA A 78 6.13 -0.10 -9.49
CA ALA A 78 6.39 -0.65 -10.82
C ALA A 78 7.90 -0.78 -11.11
N VAL A 79 8.70 0.25 -10.78
CA VAL A 79 10.15 0.28 -11.05
C VAL A 79 10.91 -0.73 -10.18
N LEU A 80 10.64 -0.78 -8.88
CA LEU A 80 11.33 -1.68 -7.95
C LEU A 80 10.92 -3.12 -8.18
N ALA A 81 9.63 -3.38 -8.46
CA ALA A 81 9.15 -4.73 -8.75
C ALA A 81 9.77 -5.27 -10.04
N ASP A 82 9.85 -4.46 -11.10
CA ASP A 82 10.46 -4.89 -12.35
C ASP A 82 11.93 -5.29 -12.15
N ARG A 83 12.65 -4.49 -11.37
CA ARG A 83 14.09 -4.64 -11.18
C ARG A 83 14.51 -5.76 -10.23
N TYR A 84 13.88 -5.84 -9.06
CA TYR A 84 14.37 -6.69 -7.98
C TYR A 84 13.57 -7.97 -7.78
N ILE A 85 12.34 -8.05 -8.30
CA ILE A 85 11.46 -9.21 -8.17
C ILE A 85 11.43 -9.93 -9.52
N THR A 86 12.31 -10.92 -9.71
CA THR A 86 12.44 -11.67 -10.98
C THR A 86 11.57 -12.93 -11.04
N GLU A 87 11.01 -13.37 -9.93
CA GLU A 87 10.23 -14.62 -9.85
C GLU A 87 8.79 -14.46 -10.36
N CYS A 88 8.28 -13.23 -10.34
CA CYS A 88 6.92 -12.87 -10.75
C CYS A 88 6.92 -11.86 -11.91
N PHE A 89 5.78 -11.73 -12.59
CA PHE A 89 5.60 -10.87 -13.75
C PHE A 89 4.77 -9.64 -13.41
N LEU A 90 5.02 -8.51 -14.09
CA LEU A 90 4.10 -7.37 -14.07
C LEU A 90 2.77 -7.75 -14.75
N PRO A 91 1.64 -7.13 -14.40
CA PRO A 91 1.47 -6.10 -13.36
C PRO A 91 1.29 -6.67 -11.95
N ASP A 92 1.10 -7.99 -11.82
CA ASP A 92 0.73 -8.71 -10.60
C ASP A 92 1.65 -8.36 -9.41
N LYS A 93 2.97 -8.55 -9.59
CA LYS A 93 3.95 -8.24 -8.54
C LYS A 93 3.94 -6.79 -8.04
N ALA A 94 3.56 -5.83 -8.90
CA ALA A 94 3.51 -4.42 -8.54
C ALA A 94 2.19 -4.08 -7.80
N ILE A 95 1.11 -4.78 -8.15
CA ILE A 95 -0.16 -4.72 -7.42
C ILE A 95 0.03 -5.28 -6.02
N ASP A 96 0.68 -6.44 -5.88
CA ASP A 96 0.92 -7.06 -4.58
C ASP A 96 1.73 -6.17 -3.62
N LEU A 97 2.75 -5.47 -4.12
CA LEU A 97 3.53 -4.54 -3.30
C LEU A 97 2.69 -3.36 -2.78
N VAL A 98 1.82 -2.82 -3.63
CA VAL A 98 0.91 -1.73 -3.25
C VAL A 98 -0.13 -2.23 -2.26
N ASP A 99 -0.69 -3.42 -2.48
CA ASP A 99 -1.67 -4.05 -1.60
C ASP A 99 -1.09 -4.32 -0.22
N GLU A 100 0.12 -4.89 -0.14
CA GLU A 100 0.81 -5.14 1.13
C GLU A 100 1.15 -3.84 1.86
N ALA A 101 1.61 -2.80 1.15
CA ALA A 101 1.92 -1.51 1.74
C ALA A 101 0.65 -0.83 2.30
N ALA A 102 -0.45 -0.88 1.55
CA ALA A 102 -1.75 -0.37 1.99
C ALA A 102 -2.29 -1.15 3.19
N ALA A 103 -2.18 -2.48 3.18
CA ALA A 103 -2.61 -3.33 4.28
C ALA A 103 -1.79 -3.08 5.56
N LYS A 104 -0.46 -2.91 5.43
CA LYS A 104 0.43 -2.55 6.54
C LYS A 104 0.01 -1.21 7.15
N LEU A 105 -0.19 -0.19 6.33
CA LEU A 105 -0.57 1.15 6.79
C LEU A 105 -1.96 1.12 7.47
N LYS A 106 -2.92 0.38 6.92
CA LYS A 106 -4.24 0.16 7.55
C LYS A 106 -4.10 -0.47 8.94
N MET A 107 -3.19 -1.43 9.10
CA MET A 107 -2.94 -2.06 10.40
C MET A 107 -2.35 -1.07 11.39
N GLU A 108 -1.44 -0.19 10.95
CA GLU A 108 -0.86 0.88 11.78
C GLU A 108 -1.93 1.87 12.25
N ILE A 109 -2.82 2.33 11.35
CA ILE A 109 -3.89 3.29 11.70
C ILE A 109 -4.94 2.67 12.64
N THR A 110 -5.28 1.40 12.45
CA THR A 110 -6.26 0.72 13.33
C THR A 110 -5.70 0.34 14.69
N SER A 111 -4.37 0.21 14.78
CA SER A 111 -3.65 -0.04 16.03
C SER A 111 -3.47 1.23 16.87
N LYS A 112 -3.21 1.05 18.17
CA LYS A 112 -2.87 2.17 19.03
C LYS A 112 -1.49 2.74 18.62
N PRO A 113 -1.31 4.07 18.55
CA PRO A 113 0.00 4.66 18.31
C PRO A 113 1.04 4.14 19.30
N THR A 114 2.27 3.96 18.83
CA THR A 114 3.37 3.47 19.69
C THR A 114 3.61 4.40 20.86
N GLU A 115 3.49 5.72 20.65
CA GLU A 115 3.58 6.73 21.71
C GLU A 115 2.51 6.49 22.80
N LEU A 116 1.26 6.23 22.40
CA LEU A 116 0.17 5.95 23.35
C LEU A 116 0.39 4.63 24.09
N ASP A 117 0.89 3.59 23.42
CA ASP A 117 1.21 2.31 24.06
C ASP A 117 2.38 2.45 25.06
N GLU A 118 3.36 3.32 24.78
CA GLU A 118 4.43 3.66 25.73
C GLU A 118 3.88 4.36 26.98
N PHE A 119 2.96 5.31 26.82
CA PHE A 119 2.26 5.94 27.94
C PHE A 119 1.41 4.95 28.73
N ASP A 120 0.65 4.08 28.06
CA ASP A 120 -0.16 3.02 28.70
C ASP A 120 0.72 2.11 29.58
N ARG A 121 1.87 1.67 29.04
CA ARG A 121 2.85 0.85 29.77
C ARG A 121 3.48 1.60 30.94
N ALA A 122 3.81 2.88 30.78
CA ALA A 122 4.37 3.71 31.84
C ALA A 122 3.38 3.91 32.99
N VAL A 123 2.10 4.19 32.68
CA VAL A 123 1.03 4.32 33.67
C VAL A 123 0.84 3.01 34.44
N LEU A 124 0.79 1.86 33.76
CA LEU A 124 0.70 0.55 34.40
C LEU A 124 1.85 0.29 35.37
N LYS A 125 3.08 0.63 34.97
CA LYS A 125 4.27 0.46 35.83
C LYS A 125 4.18 1.31 37.11
N LEU A 126 3.76 2.57 36.99
CA LEU A 126 3.60 3.48 38.13
C LEU A 126 2.43 3.07 39.02
N GLU A 127 1.34 2.54 38.46
CA GLU A 127 0.23 1.99 39.24
C GLU A 127 0.64 0.77 40.05
N MET A 128 1.45 -0.13 39.48
CA MET A 128 2.01 -1.26 40.22
C MET A 128 2.95 -0.80 41.34
N GLU A 129 3.82 0.19 41.07
CA GLU A 129 4.71 0.76 42.08
C GLU A 129 3.89 1.41 43.22
N LYS A 130 2.84 2.18 42.88
CA LYS A 130 1.91 2.75 43.86
C LYS A 130 1.24 1.69 44.73
N LEU A 131 0.81 0.57 44.15
CA LEU A 131 0.19 -0.53 44.90
C LEU A 131 1.18 -1.20 45.86
N SER A 132 2.45 -1.34 45.46
CA SER A 132 3.51 -1.89 46.32
C SER A 132 3.79 -0.99 47.52
N LEU A 133 3.93 0.33 47.30
CA LEU A 133 4.25 1.29 48.36
C LEU A 133 3.07 1.60 49.30
N LYS A 134 1.85 1.19 48.94
CA LYS A 134 0.63 1.50 49.72
C LYS A 134 0.61 0.84 51.10
N ASN A 135 1.35 -0.26 51.27
CA ASN A 135 1.42 -1.01 52.53
C ASN A 135 2.58 -0.54 53.44
N ASP A 136 3.48 0.30 52.93
CA ASP A 136 4.64 0.79 53.68
C ASP A 136 4.27 2.07 54.47
N THR A 137 4.69 2.14 55.73
CA THR A 137 4.30 3.23 56.64
C THR A 137 5.38 4.30 56.86
N ASP A 138 6.55 4.13 56.25
CA ASP A 138 7.72 4.99 56.41
C ASP A 138 7.51 6.40 55.82
N LYS A 139 8.13 7.41 56.44
CA LYS A 139 8.05 8.81 55.96
C LYS A 139 8.59 8.97 54.54
N VAL A 140 9.67 8.26 54.21
CA VAL A 140 10.28 8.25 52.87
C VAL A 140 9.33 7.62 51.84
N SER A 141 8.64 6.54 52.21
CA SER A 141 7.64 5.89 51.35
C SER A 141 6.46 6.81 51.05
N LYS A 142 6.02 7.63 52.02
CA LYS A 142 4.95 8.64 51.82
C LYS A 142 5.34 9.76 50.87
N GLU A 143 6.56 10.30 50.98
CA GLU A 143 7.05 11.32 50.04
C GLU A 143 7.17 10.78 48.62
N ARG A 144 7.67 9.54 48.47
CA ARG A 144 7.73 8.86 47.18
C ARG A 144 6.35 8.58 46.59
N LEU A 145 5.37 8.22 47.44
CA LEU A 145 3.98 8.03 47.03
C LEU A 145 3.37 9.32 46.47
N ASN A 146 3.60 10.46 47.11
CA ASN A 146 3.13 11.76 46.61
C ASN A 146 3.75 12.12 45.25
N ASN A 147 5.06 11.90 45.08
CA ASN A 147 5.71 12.15 43.79
C ASN A 147 5.15 11.23 42.69
N LEU A 148 4.99 9.93 42.99
CA LEU A 148 4.37 8.96 42.09
C LEU A 148 2.93 9.35 41.73
N GLU A 149 2.14 9.86 42.68
CA GLU A 149 0.78 10.33 42.40
C GLU A 149 0.75 11.55 41.48
N ASN A 150 1.67 12.49 41.67
CA ASN A 150 1.82 13.64 40.78
C ASN A 150 2.21 13.21 39.37
N ASP A 151 3.22 12.35 39.24
CA ASP A 151 3.70 11.83 37.95
C ASP A 151 2.59 11.05 37.23
N LEU A 152 1.88 10.19 37.96
CA LEU A 152 0.76 9.40 37.44
C LEU A 152 -0.40 10.31 37.01
N SER A 153 -0.69 11.38 37.76
CA SER A 153 -1.71 12.36 37.36
C SER A 153 -1.34 13.09 36.06
N SER A 154 -0.07 13.47 35.91
CA SER A 154 0.43 14.13 34.71
C SER A 154 0.39 13.22 33.49
N LEU A 155 0.83 11.97 33.64
CA LEU A 155 0.81 10.96 32.57
C LEU A 155 -0.61 10.55 32.19
N LYS A 156 -1.52 10.44 33.15
CA LYS A 156 -2.94 10.20 32.85
C LYS A 156 -3.59 11.36 32.12
N GLN A 157 -3.17 12.59 32.39
CA GLN A 157 -3.65 13.75 31.67
C GLN A 157 -3.16 13.74 30.22
N THR A 158 -1.86 13.54 29.99
CA THR A 158 -1.32 13.43 28.62
C THR A 158 -1.89 12.24 27.86
N GLN A 159 -2.06 11.08 28.52
CA GLN A 159 -2.70 9.90 27.95
C GLN A 159 -4.12 10.21 27.49
N LYS A 160 -4.94 10.88 28.33
CA LYS A 160 -6.30 11.27 27.96
C LYS A 160 -6.31 12.23 26.77
N GLU A 161 -5.47 13.26 26.81
CA GLU A 161 -5.36 14.23 25.71
C GLU A 161 -5.00 13.55 24.38
N LEU A 162 -4.05 12.61 24.39
CA LEU A 162 -3.66 11.81 23.21
C LEU A 162 -4.76 10.83 22.78
N THR A 163 -5.49 10.24 23.72
CA THR A 163 -6.58 9.29 23.42
C THR A 163 -7.77 10.02 22.80
N GLU A 164 -8.13 11.20 23.32
CA GLU A 164 -9.18 12.05 22.74
C GLU A 164 -8.78 12.52 21.33
N GLN A 165 -7.52 12.92 21.13
CA GLN A 165 -7.01 13.24 19.80
C GLN A 165 -7.12 12.03 18.86
N TRP A 166 -6.69 10.85 19.31
CA TRP A 166 -6.78 9.60 18.54
C TRP A 166 -8.21 9.22 18.15
N ASP A 167 -9.15 9.28 19.10
CA ASP A 167 -10.56 8.96 18.85
C ASP A 167 -11.20 9.98 17.90
N HIS A 168 -10.89 11.27 18.06
CA HIS A 168 -11.33 12.31 17.14
C HIS A 168 -10.80 12.10 15.73
N GLU A 169 -9.51 11.80 15.59
CA GLU A 169 -8.87 11.48 14.32
C GLU A 169 -9.55 10.26 13.68
N LYS A 170 -9.71 9.16 14.40
CA LYS A 170 -10.31 7.93 13.86
C LYS A 170 -11.76 8.12 13.39
N VAL A 171 -12.57 8.86 14.15
CA VAL A 171 -13.97 9.11 13.77
C VAL A 171 -14.04 10.03 12.56
N VAL A 172 -13.37 11.19 12.60
CA VAL A 172 -13.48 12.21 11.56
C VAL A 172 -12.78 11.77 10.27
N LEU A 173 -11.56 11.24 10.37
CA LEU A 173 -10.73 10.90 9.22
C LEU A 173 -11.21 9.59 8.56
N MET A 174 -11.40 8.55 9.37
CA MET A 174 -11.52 7.20 8.85
C MET A 174 -12.96 6.78 8.52
N THR A 175 -13.95 7.23 9.30
CA THR A 175 -15.34 6.78 9.06
C THR A 175 -16.10 7.67 8.10
N HIS A 176 -15.94 9.01 8.20
CA HIS A 176 -16.72 9.94 7.39
C HIS A 176 -16.24 10.00 5.93
N ILE A 177 -14.93 10.13 5.69
CA ILE A 177 -14.38 10.15 4.32
C ILE A 177 -14.61 8.81 3.64
N ARG A 178 -14.44 7.71 4.37
CA ARG A 178 -14.70 6.39 3.83
C ARG A 178 -16.16 6.19 3.44
N SER A 179 -17.12 6.62 4.28
CA SER A 179 -18.53 6.52 3.91
C SER A 179 -18.85 7.35 2.66
N ILE A 180 -18.27 8.54 2.52
CA ILE A 180 -18.46 9.37 1.32
C ILE A 180 -17.87 8.68 0.09
N LYS A 181 -16.63 8.16 0.17
CA LYS A 181 -16.01 7.40 -0.93
C LYS A 181 -16.81 6.15 -1.31
N GLU A 182 -17.33 5.40 -0.34
CA GLU A 182 -18.20 4.24 -0.57
C GLU A 182 -19.53 4.62 -1.25
N GLU A 183 -20.11 5.78 -0.93
CA GLU A 183 -21.29 6.30 -1.60
C GLU A 183 -20.99 6.75 -3.03
N ILE A 184 -19.85 7.40 -3.27
CA ILE A 184 -19.39 7.78 -4.62
C ILE A 184 -19.24 6.55 -5.51
N ASP A 185 -18.58 5.50 -5.02
CA ASP A 185 -18.40 4.25 -5.78
C ASP A 185 -19.73 3.57 -6.09
N ARG A 186 -20.68 3.57 -5.14
CA ARG A 186 -22.02 3.06 -5.38
C ARG A 186 -22.73 3.84 -6.49
N VAL A 187 -22.67 5.17 -6.44
CA VAL A 187 -23.28 6.04 -7.45
C VAL A 187 -22.63 5.84 -8.82
N ASN A 188 -21.31 5.65 -8.88
CA ASN A 188 -20.59 5.35 -10.12
C ASN A 188 -21.08 4.03 -10.74
N LEU A 189 -21.21 2.97 -9.95
CA LEU A 189 -21.73 1.68 -10.43
C LEU A 189 -23.18 1.78 -10.91
N GLU A 190 -24.02 2.55 -10.20
CA GLU A 190 -25.40 2.82 -10.62
C GLU A 190 -25.47 3.63 -11.93
N MET A 191 -24.56 4.59 -12.10
CA MET A 191 -24.44 5.40 -13.32
C MET A 191 -24.00 4.52 -14.51
N GLU A 192 -22.97 3.69 -14.35
CA GLU A 192 -22.53 2.73 -15.38
C GLU A 192 -23.64 1.73 -15.76
N ALA A 193 -24.45 1.30 -14.79
CA ALA A 193 -25.60 0.45 -15.05
C ALA A 193 -26.69 1.18 -15.85
N ALA A 194 -27.01 2.42 -15.46
CA ALA A 194 -27.99 3.25 -16.17
C ALA A 194 -27.56 3.56 -17.61
N GLU A 195 -26.26 3.81 -17.84
CA GLU A 195 -25.70 4.01 -19.18
C GLU A 195 -25.82 2.75 -20.05
N ARG A 196 -25.52 1.56 -19.49
CA ARG A 196 -25.69 0.28 -20.19
C ARG A 196 -27.15 0.00 -20.57
N GLU A 197 -28.09 0.45 -19.76
CA GLU A 197 -29.54 0.34 -20.00
C GLU A 197 -30.10 1.46 -20.89
N TYR A 198 -29.27 2.39 -21.37
CA TYR A 198 -29.66 3.60 -22.10
C TYR A 198 -30.62 4.54 -21.34
N ASN A 199 -30.66 4.46 -20.01
CA ASN A 199 -31.45 5.36 -19.18
C ASN A 199 -30.69 6.67 -18.90
N LEU A 200 -30.60 7.52 -19.93
CA LEU A 200 -29.83 8.76 -19.91
C LEU A 200 -30.34 9.79 -18.88
N ASN A 201 -31.64 9.79 -18.58
CA ASN A 201 -32.22 10.69 -17.57
C ASN A 201 -31.68 10.36 -16.18
N ARG A 202 -31.71 9.09 -15.79
CA ARG A 202 -31.18 8.64 -14.50
C ARG A 202 -29.67 8.87 -14.40
N ALA A 203 -28.92 8.60 -15.46
CA ALA A 203 -27.48 8.86 -15.50
C ALA A 203 -27.17 10.36 -15.29
N ALA A 204 -27.94 11.26 -15.91
CA ALA A 204 -27.76 12.70 -15.74
C ALA A 204 -28.11 13.18 -14.32
N GLU A 205 -29.18 12.66 -13.72
CA GLU A 205 -29.57 12.95 -12.33
C GLU A 205 -28.48 12.53 -11.35
N LEU A 206 -27.92 11.32 -11.51
CA LEU A 206 -26.84 10.81 -10.67
C LEU A 206 -25.56 11.65 -10.84
N LYS A 207 -25.19 11.97 -12.08
CA LYS A 207 -23.97 12.72 -12.39
C LYS A 207 -23.97 14.15 -11.84
N TYR A 208 -25.04 14.90 -12.10
CA TYR A 208 -25.09 16.33 -11.75
C TYR A 208 -25.76 16.61 -10.40
N GLY A 209 -26.55 15.67 -9.89
CA GLY A 209 -27.18 15.77 -8.57
C GLY A 209 -26.29 15.16 -7.49
N THR A 210 -26.38 13.84 -7.33
CA THR A 210 -25.78 13.14 -6.19
C THR A 210 -24.26 13.12 -6.23
N LEU A 211 -23.66 12.74 -7.36
CA LEU A 211 -22.20 12.62 -7.49
C LEU A 211 -21.49 13.96 -7.26
N MET A 212 -21.98 15.04 -7.88
CA MET A 212 -21.44 16.39 -7.66
C MET A 212 -21.52 16.80 -6.19
N SER A 213 -22.64 16.53 -5.51
CA SER A 213 -22.79 16.86 -4.10
C SER A 213 -21.84 16.07 -3.19
N LEU A 214 -21.62 14.79 -3.49
CA LEU A 214 -20.70 13.93 -2.76
C LEU A 214 -19.24 14.31 -2.99
N GLN A 215 -18.88 14.71 -4.22
CA GLN A 215 -17.54 15.23 -4.53
C GLN A 215 -17.25 16.52 -3.77
N LEU A 216 -18.21 17.45 -3.69
CA LEU A 216 -18.05 18.68 -2.90
C LEU A 216 -17.86 18.37 -1.41
N GLN A 217 -18.65 17.44 -0.86
CA GLN A 217 -18.49 17.00 0.53
C GLN A 217 -17.12 16.35 0.78
N LEU A 218 -16.65 15.53 -0.16
CA LEU A 218 -15.33 14.92 -0.10
C LEU A 218 -14.23 15.99 -0.09
N GLU A 219 -14.29 16.97 -1.01
CA GLU A 219 -13.32 18.07 -1.06
C GLU A 219 -13.32 18.91 0.22
N GLU A 220 -14.49 19.20 0.79
CA GLU A 220 -14.60 19.93 2.05
C GLU A 220 -13.99 19.13 3.21
N ALA A 221 -14.30 17.83 3.30
CA ALA A 221 -13.71 16.94 4.29
C ALA A 221 -12.17 16.90 4.15
N GLU A 222 -11.65 16.74 2.94
CA GLU A 222 -10.20 16.72 2.67
C GLU A 222 -9.51 18.05 2.99
N LYS A 223 -10.15 19.20 2.72
CA LYS A 223 -9.62 20.52 3.10
C LYS A 223 -9.53 20.66 4.61
N ASN A 224 -10.57 20.27 5.34
CA ASN A 224 -10.56 20.25 6.80
C ASN A 224 -9.39 19.39 7.30
N LEU A 225 -9.16 18.22 6.70
CA LEU A 225 -8.02 17.37 7.08
C LEU A 225 -6.68 18.03 6.81
N ALA A 226 -6.52 18.67 5.65
CA ALA A 226 -5.27 19.34 5.30
C ALA A 226 -4.95 20.50 6.27
N GLU A 227 -5.96 21.21 6.76
CA GLU A 227 -5.81 22.24 7.78
C GLU A 227 -5.46 21.64 9.15
N PHE A 228 -6.12 20.55 9.54
CA PHE A 228 -5.77 19.80 10.76
C PHE A 228 -4.33 19.26 10.70
N ARG A 229 -3.87 18.73 9.56
CA ARG A 229 -2.48 18.30 9.38
C ARG A 229 -1.47 19.44 9.57
N LYS A 230 -1.75 20.62 9.02
CA LYS A 230 -0.90 21.81 9.17
C LYS A 230 -0.79 22.28 10.62
N SER A 231 -1.75 21.94 11.48
CA SER A 231 -1.69 22.24 12.90
C SER A 231 -0.63 21.42 13.67
N GLY A 232 -0.01 20.42 13.03
CA GLY A 232 1.07 19.62 13.61
C GLY A 232 0.62 18.60 14.66
N LYS A 233 -0.70 18.44 14.84
CA LYS A 233 -1.30 17.53 15.83
C LYS A 233 -1.62 16.14 15.27
N CYS A 234 -1.25 15.85 14.03
CA CYS A 234 -1.64 14.62 13.37
C CYS A 234 -0.77 13.46 13.85
N LEU A 235 -1.39 12.46 14.49
CA LEU A 235 -0.68 11.28 15.01
C LEU A 235 -0.41 10.23 13.91
N PHE A 236 -1.16 10.28 12.80
CA PHE A 236 -1.09 9.28 11.74
C PHE A 236 -0.61 9.79 10.39
N ARG A 237 0.04 8.87 9.67
CA ARG A 237 0.20 8.93 8.23
C ARG A 237 -0.89 8.10 7.60
N GLU A 238 -1.61 8.67 6.64
CA GLU A 238 -2.70 8.00 5.93
C GLU A 238 -2.34 7.73 4.46
N GLU A 239 -1.12 8.08 4.07
CA GLU A 239 -0.65 8.02 2.69
C GLU A 239 0.50 7.02 2.56
N VAL A 240 0.36 6.08 1.64
CA VAL A 240 1.42 5.15 1.25
C VAL A 240 2.44 5.90 0.39
N THR A 241 3.69 5.87 0.82
CA THR A 241 4.82 6.53 0.18
C THR A 241 5.72 5.55 -0.56
N ASP A 242 6.64 6.08 -1.35
CA ASP A 242 7.70 5.32 -2.01
C ASP A 242 8.60 4.56 -1.02
N LEU A 243 8.75 5.09 0.20
CA LEU A 243 9.48 4.45 1.29
C LEU A 243 8.83 3.14 1.73
N ASP A 244 7.50 3.11 1.86
CA ASP A 244 6.75 1.92 2.30
C ASP A 244 6.90 0.77 1.29
N ILE A 245 6.85 1.12 -0.01
CA ILE A 245 7.11 0.18 -1.09
C ILE A 245 8.54 -0.35 -1.01
N ALA A 246 9.53 0.54 -0.82
CA ALA A 246 10.93 0.14 -0.73
C ALA A 246 11.20 -0.75 0.50
N GLU A 247 10.51 -0.52 1.62
CA GLU A 247 10.57 -1.39 2.80
C GLU A 247 10.00 -2.79 2.50
N ASN A 248 8.88 -2.90 1.80
CA ASN A 248 8.30 -4.19 1.43
C ASN A 248 9.22 -4.95 0.46
N VAL A 249 9.75 -4.27 -0.57
CA VAL A 249 10.74 -4.85 -1.48
C VAL A 249 12.00 -5.30 -0.72
N SER A 250 12.46 -4.51 0.26
CA SER A 250 13.60 -4.86 1.11
C SER A 250 13.34 -6.15 1.89
N LYS A 251 12.14 -6.32 2.46
CA LYS A 251 11.75 -7.54 3.18
C LYS A 251 11.68 -8.76 2.27
N TRP A 252 11.13 -8.61 1.07
CA TRP A 252 10.97 -9.72 0.12
C TRP A 252 12.31 -10.18 -0.45
N THR A 253 13.19 -9.23 -0.78
CA THR A 253 14.44 -9.50 -1.48
C THR A 253 15.66 -9.64 -0.56
N GLY A 254 15.55 -9.18 0.69
CA GLY A 254 16.66 -9.07 1.64
C GLY A 254 17.65 -7.94 1.33
N ILE A 255 17.37 -7.09 0.33
CA ILE A 255 18.25 -5.98 -0.07
C ILE A 255 18.05 -4.81 0.91
N PRO A 256 19.12 -4.21 1.48
CA PRO A 256 18.99 -3.09 2.41
C PRO A 256 18.27 -1.87 1.81
N LEU A 257 17.43 -1.19 2.60
CA LEU A 257 16.67 -0.01 2.17
C LEU A 257 17.56 1.11 1.61
N SER A 258 18.74 1.33 2.19
CA SER A 258 19.72 2.30 1.71
C SER A 258 20.15 2.05 0.27
N ASN A 259 20.25 0.77 -0.12
CA ASN A 259 20.59 0.39 -1.49
C ASN A 259 19.40 0.56 -2.43
N LEU A 260 18.15 0.45 -1.96
CA LEU A 260 16.96 0.61 -2.81
C LEU A 260 16.70 2.08 -3.15
N GLN A 261 16.94 3.01 -2.20
CA GLN A 261 16.71 4.45 -2.37
C GLN A 261 17.76 5.16 -3.23
N GLN A 262 18.96 4.60 -3.36
CA GLN A 262 20.01 5.21 -4.18
C GLN A 262 19.61 5.22 -5.66
N SER A 263 19.75 6.39 -6.28
CA SER A 263 19.51 6.54 -7.71
C SER A 263 20.47 5.67 -8.51
N GLU A 264 20.05 5.24 -9.70
CA GLU A 264 20.94 4.48 -10.58
C GLU A 264 22.22 5.23 -10.91
N ARG A 265 22.11 6.54 -11.10
CA ARG A 265 23.25 7.39 -11.40
C ARG A 265 24.26 7.33 -10.26
N ASP A 266 23.81 7.43 -9.01
CA ASP A 266 24.70 7.38 -7.84
C ASP A 266 25.36 6.00 -7.70
N LYS A 267 24.62 4.92 -7.96
CA LYS A 267 25.17 3.56 -7.98
C LYS A 267 26.23 3.38 -9.06
N LEU A 268 25.99 3.90 -10.25
CA LEU A 268 26.92 3.83 -11.37
C LEU A 268 28.19 4.64 -11.13
N VAL A 269 28.09 5.79 -10.44
CA VAL A 269 29.26 6.58 -10.03
C VAL A 269 30.12 5.82 -9.02
N LEU A 270 29.50 5.12 -8.07
CA LEU A 270 30.19 4.34 -7.04
C LEU A 270 30.58 2.93 -7.50
N LEU A 271 30.24 2.53 -8.73
CA LEU A 271 30.39 1.15 -9.22
C LEU A 271 31.84 0.65 -9.14
N GLU A 272 32.81 1.47 -9.52
CA GLU A 272 34.24 1.11 -9.45
C GLU A 272 34.67 0.82 -8.00
N GLN A 273 34.24 1.66 -7.05
CA GLN A 273 34.59 1.52 -5.64
C GLN A 273 33.95 0.26 -5.03
N VAL A 274 32.68 0.00 -5.37
CA VAL A 274 31.96 -1.19 -4.92
C VAL A 274 32.61 -2.47 -5.44
N LEU A 275 33.04 -2.48 -6.71
CA LEU A 275 33.74 -3.62 -7.31
C LEU A 275 35.10 -3.85 -6.63
N HIS A 276 35.87 -2.79 -6.38
CA HIS A 276 37.14 -2.90 -5.65
C HIS A 276 37.00 -3.37 -4.20
N GLY A 277 35.82 -3.21 -3.58
CA GLY A 277 35.53 -3.79 -2.26
C GLY A 277 35.55 -5.32 -2.24
N ARG A 278 35.39 -5.98 -3.40
CA ARG A 278 35.47 -7.45 -3.53
C ARG A 278 36.61 -7.92 -4.44
N VAL A 279 37.07 -7.07 -5.35
CA VAL A 279 38.10 -7.39 -6.34
C VAL A 279 39.38 -6.64 -5.99
N VAL A 280 40.42 -7.39 -5.62
CA VAL A 280 41.74 -6.84 -5.31
C VAL A 280 42.56 -6.71 -6.60
N GLY A 281 42.97 -5.48 -6.92
CA GLY A 281 43.71 -5.15 -8.15
C GLY A 281 42.83 -5.06 -9.40
N GLN A 282 43.43 -5.26 -10.58
CA GLN A 282 42.75 -5.22 -11.89
C GLN A 282 42.05 -3.90 -12.22
N ASP A 283 42.64 -2.77 -11.83
CA ASP A 283 42.05 -1.42 -11.96
C ASP A 283 41.60 -1.11 -13.39
N ILE A 284 42.39 -1.51 -14.40
CA ILE A 284 42.08 -1.29 -15.82
C ILE A 284 40.83 -2.07 -16.23
N ALA A 285 40.69 -3.31 -15.77
CA ALA A 285 39.53 -4.15 -16.11
C ALA A 285 38.25 -3.63 -15.43
N VAL A 286 38.34 -3.29 -14.13
CA VAL A 286 37.21 -2.73 -13.37
C VAL A 286 36.74 -1.43 -14.00
N LYS A 287 37.67 -0.51 -14.32
CA LYS A 287 37.36 0.75 -14.97
C LYS A 287 36.74 0.56 -16.36
N SER A 288 37.30 -0.32 -17.18
CA SER A 288 36.77 -0.59 -18.52
C SER A 288 35.35 -1.12 -18.48
N VAL A 289 35.03 -2.00 -17.53
CA VAL A 289 33.67 -2.55 -17.36
C VAL A 289 32.72 -1.48 -16.82
N ALA A 290 33.14 -0.72 -15.81
CA ALA A 290 32.32 0.36 -15.26
C ALA A 290 32.03 1.47 -16.29
N ASP A 291 33.00 1.80 -17.17
CA ASP A 291 32.83 2.74 -18.27
C ASP A 291 31.94 2.19 -19.39
N ALA A 292 31.95 0.88 -19.63
CA ALA A 292 31.04 0.26 -20.60
C ALA A 292 29.59 0.29 -20.09
N ILE A 293 29.37 -0.09 -18.82
CA ILE A 293 28.05 -0.10 -18.19
C ILE A 293 27.47 1.32 -18.10
N ARG A 294 28.28 2.34 -17.75
CA ARG A 294 27.84 3.75 -17.73
C ARG A 294 27.44 4.32 -19.10
N ARG A 295 27.89 3.70 -20.18
CA ARG A 295 27.57 4.11 -21.57
C ARG A 295 26.37 3.36 -22.16
N SER A 296 25.95 2.27 -21.51
CA SER A 296 24.84 1.41 -21.92
C SER A 296 23.53 1.98 -21.42
#